data_AF-A0A7H4MBU4-F1
#
_entry.id   AF-A0A7H4MBU4-F1
#
_cell.length_a   1.000
_cell.length_b   1.000
_cell.length_c   1.000
_cell.angle_alpha   90.00
_cell.angle_beta   90.00
_cell.angle_gamma   90.00
#
_symmetry.space_group_name_H-M   'P 1'
#
loop_
_entity.id
_entity.type
_entity.pdbx_description
1 polymer ?
#
loop_
_entity_poly.entity_id
_entity_poly.type
_entity_poly.pdbx_seq_one_letter_code
_entity_poly.pdbx_strand_id
1 'polypeptide(L)' 'MIPELIGYLAQQNAFDVGNIAQWMARNLTSEQASWNMAQAIALLADVERLCPQLVKTPPGGLLQPVDLHSAMNALKDE' A
#
# COMPACT_ATOMS: atom_id res chain seq x y z
N MET A 1 17.37 7.25 -6.50
CA MET A 1 16.57 7.98 -5.48
C MET A 1 16.85 9.49 -5.45
N ILE A 2 18.05 9.94 -5.02
CA ILE A 2 18.38 11.38 -4.97
C ILE A 2 18.32 12.06 -6.35
N PRO A 3 18.87 11.46 -7.44
CA PRO A 3 18.80 12.08 -8.76
C PRO A 3 17.36 12.17 -9.31
N GLU A 4 16.53 11.14 -9.08
CA GLU A 4 15.12 11.18 -9.47
C GLU A 4 14.35 12.27 -8.73
N LEU A 5 14.63 12.45 -7.42
CA LEU A 5 14.01 13.51 -6.62
C LEU A 5 14.39 14.90 -7.15
N ILE A 6 15.66 15.12 -7.49
CA ILE A 6 16.12 16.38 -8.10
C ILE A 6 15.41 16.61 -9.44
N GLY A 7 15.30 15.56 -10.26
CA GLY A 7 14.57 15.62 -11.54
C GLY A 7 13.09 15.96 -11.36
N TYR A 8 12.42 15.38 -10.36
CA TYR A 8 11.04 15.70 -10.01
C TYR A 8 10.89 17.16 -9.54
N LEU A 9 11.75 17.60 -8.62
CA LEU A 9 11.72 18.97 -8.09
C LEU A 9 11.98 20.03 -9.16
N ALA A 10 12.87 19.75 -10.11
CA ALA A 10 13.17 20.66 -11.22
C ALA A 10 11.99 20.90 -12.17
N GLN A 11 10.97 20.04 -12.15
CA GLN A 11 9.76 20.15 -12.98
C GLN A 11 8.58 20.83 -12.25
N GLN A 12 8.70 21.11 -10.95
CA GLN A 12 7.62 21.69 -10.16
C GLN A 12 7.68 23.22 -10.17
N ASN A 13 6.55 23.86 -10.44
CA ASN A 13 6.40 25.32 -10.32
C ASN A 13 6.03 25.76 -8.90
N ALA A 14 5.62 24.84 -8.03
CA ALA A 14 5.28 25.09 -6.63
C ALA A 14 5.71 23.90 -5.76
N PHE A 15 6.33 24.19 -4.63
CA PHE A 15 6.81 23.18 -3.69
C PHE A 15 5.79 23.01 -2.56
N ASP A 16 5.10 21.88 -2.57
CA ASP A 16 4.24 21.45 -1.47
C ASP A 16 4.82 20.20 -0.81
N VAL A 17 4.90 20.23 0.52
CA VAL A 17 5.50 19.14 1.30
C VAL A 17 4.68 17.85 1.15
N GLY A 18 3.35 17.96 1.05
CA GLY A 18 2.47 16.81 0.83
C GLY A 18 2.74 16.12 -0.51
N ASN A 19 2.82 16.91 -1.59
CA ASN A 19 3.11 16.41 -2.94
C ASN A 19 4.49 15.75 -3.02
N ILE A 20 5.50 16.31 -2.35
CA ILE A 20 6.85 15.72 -2.31
C ILE A 20 6.83 14.42 -1.50
N ALA A 21 6.18 14.39 -0.33
CA ALA A 21 6.05 13.19 0.49
C ALA A 21 5.32 12.06 -0.26
N GLN A 22 4.23 12.38 -0.96
CA GLN A 22 3.48 11.42 -1.76
C GLN A 22 4.30 10.91 -2.95
N TRP A 23 5.03 11.79 -3.63
CA TRP A 23 5.92 11.38 -4.72
C TRP A 23 7.00 10.43 -4.21
N MET A 24 7.65 10.76 -3.08
CA MET A 24 8.65 9.88 -2.47
C MET A 24 8.04 8.53 -2.13
N ALA A 25 6.89 8.48 -1.44
CA ALA A 25 6.23 7.23 -1.06
C ALA A 25 5.90 6.31 -2.26
N ARG A 26 5.63 6.89 -3.44
CA ARG A 26 5.35 6.13 -4.67
C ARG A 26 6.60 5.64 -5.39
N ASN A 27 7.70 6.40 -5.33
CA ASN A 27 8.95 6.09 -6.05
C ASN A 27 9.99 5.41 -5.17
N LEU A 28 9.79 5.40 -3.85
CA LEU A 28 10.43 4.49 -2.89
C LEU A 28 9.83 3.09 -3.09
N THR A 29 10.03 2.50 -4.26
CA THR A 29 9.74 1.08 -4.43
C THR A 29 10.73 0.30 -3.58
N SER A 30 10.21 -0.30 -2.52
CA SER A 30 10.92 -1.31 -1.77
C SER A 30 11.33 -2.44 -2.73
N GLU A 31 12.63 -2.74 -2.83
CA GLU A 31 13.14 -3.91 -3.57
C GLU A 31 12.70 -5.25 -2.94
N GLN A 32 11.95 -5.21 -1.83
CA GLN A 32 11.55 -6.39 -1.06
C GLN A 32 10.45 -7.17 -1.78
N ALA A 33 10.87 -8.09 -2.65
CA ALA A 33 9.99 -8.97 -3.41
C ALA A 33 9.28 -10.05 -2.57
N SER A 34 9.68 -10.26 -1.30
CA SER A 34 9.04 -11.21 -0.39
C SER A 34 8.86 -10.63 1.00
N TRP A 35 7.63 -10.69 1.50
CA TRP A 35 7.25 -10.28 2.84
C TRP A 35 7.18 -11.51 3.74
N ASN A 36 7.80 -11.44 4.91
CA ASN A 36 7.52 -12.41 5.97
C ASN A 36 6.32 -11.95 6.83
N MET A 37 5.81 -12.88 7.65
CA MET A 37 4.62 -12.63 8.46
C MET A 37 4.80 -11.48 9.46
N ALA A 38 5.97 -11.37 10.10
CA ALA A 38 6.23 -10.31 11.08
C ALA A 38 6.23 -8.91 10.43
N GLN A 39 6.80 -8.80 9.23
CA GLN A 39 6.79 -7.56 8.45
C GLN A 39 5.38 -7.16 8.02
N ALA A 40 4.57 -8.13 7.57
CA ALA A 40 3.17 -7.87 7.21
C ALA A 40 2.35 -7.38 8.41
N ILE A 41 2.51 -8.03 9.57
CA ILE A 41 1.83 -7.63 10.82
C ILE A 41 2.26 -6.22 11.23
N ALA A 42 3.56 -5.93 11.25
CA ALA A 42 4.07 -4.62 11.65
C ALA A 42 3.55 -3.51 10.74
N LEU A 43 3.55 -3.73 9.41
CA LEU A 43 3.01 -2.77 8.46
C LEU A 43 1.51 -2.51 8.71
N LEU A 44 0.71 -3.56 8.88
CA LEU A 44 -0.73 -3.41 9.12
C LEU A 44 -1.00 -2.63 10.42
N ALA A 45 -0.27 -2.91 11.49
CA ALA A 45 -0.39 -2.17 12.74
C ALA A 45 -0.03 -0.67 12.58
N ASP A 46 1.00 -0.35 11.80
CA ASP A 46 1.33 1.04 11.50
C ASP A 46 0.28 1.72 10.64
N VAL A 47 -0.31 1.01 9.66
CA VAL A 47 -1.42 1.53 8.85
C VAL A 47 -2.65 1.80 9.70
N GLU A 48 -2.99 0.92 10.63
CA GLU A 48 -4.11 1.11 11.57
C GLU A 48 -3.90 2.35 12.46
N ARG A 49 -2.67 2.56 12.93
CA ARG A 49 -2.31 3.68 13.82
C ARG A 49 -2.21 5.03 13.10
N LEU A 50 -1.63 5.05 11.89
CA LEU A 50 -1.31 6.28 11.17
C LEU A 50 -2.37 6.66 10.13
N CYS A 51 -3.10 5.68 9.59
CA CYS A 51 -4.04 5.84 8.48
C CYS A 51 -5.39 5.16 8.76
N PRO A 52 -6.11 5.52 9.84
CA PRO A 52 -7.36 4.86 10.22
C PRO A 52 -8.46 4.94 9.14
N GLN A 53 -8.38 5.93 8.24
CA GLN A 53 -9.27 6.07 7.10
C GLN A 53 -9.16 4.90 6.11
N LEU A 54 -7.97 4.33 5.93
CA LEU A 54 -7.75 3.21 5.01
C LEU A 54 -8.33 1.90 5.55
N VAL A 55 -8.41 1.76 6.87
CA VAL A 55 -9.03 0.59 7.51
C VAL A 55 -10.55 0.67 7.41
N LYS A 56 -11.12 1.86 7.63
CA LYS A 56 -12.58 2.06 7.58
C LYS A 56 -13.14 1.99 6.16
N THR A 57 -12.38 2.44 5.18
CA THR A 57 -12.80 2.45 3.77
C THR A 57 -11.62 2.09 2.89
N PRO A 58 -11.29 0.78 2.81
CA PRO A 58 -10.15 0.34 2.04
C PRO A 58 -10.41 0.58 0.54
N PRO A 59 -9.48 1.25 -0.17
CA PRO A 59 -9.58 1.34 -1.62
C PRO A 59 -9.44 -0.07 -2.22
N GLY A 60 -10.11 -0.33 -3.35
CA GLY A 60 -10.15 -1.66 -3.96
C GLY A 60 -8.77 -2.24 -4.33
N GLY A 61 -7.75 -1.40 -4.51
CA GLY A 61 -6.37 -1.85 -4.74
C GLY A 61 -5.60 -2.30 -3.48
N LEU A 62 -6.14 -2.07 -2.28
CA LEU A 62 -5.47 -2.38 -1.01
C LEU A 62 -5.96 -3.71 -0.42
N LEU A 63 -7.28 -3.90 -0.34
CA LEU A 63 -7.89 -5.12 0.18
C LEU A 63 -8.95 -5.62 -0.79
N GLN A 64 -8.96 -6.92 -1.02
CA GLN A 64 -9.93 -7.62 -1.85
C GLN A 64 -10.60 -8.71 -1.02
N PRO A 65 -11.93 -8.83 -1.07
CA PRO A 65 -12.62 -9.93 -0.42
C PRO A 65 -12.26 -11.24 -1.13
N VAL A 66 -11.96 -12.28 -0.35
CA VAL A 66 -11.76 -13.64 -0.87
C VAL A 66 -13.09 -14.38 -0.74
N ASP A 67 -13.68 -14.78 -1.86
CA ASP A 67 -14.92 -15.57 -1.84
C ASP A 67 -14.62 -17.04 -1.50
N LEU A 68 -15.21 -17.50 -0.41
CA LEU A 68 -15.11 -18.89 0.05
C LEU A 68 -16.35 -19.72 -0.31
N HIS A 69 -17.44 -19.12 -0.79
CA HIS A 69 -18.69 -19.85 -1.05
C HIS A 69 -18.50 -20.92 -2.13
N SER A 70 -17.72 -20.60 -3.16
CA SER A 70 -17.39 -21.54 -4.23
C SER A 70 -16.69 -22.80 -3.71
N ALA A 71 -15.74 -22.65 -2.78
CA ALA A 71 -15.05 -23.79 -2.16
C ALA A 71 -15.96 -24.57 -1.21
N MET A 72 -16.79 -23.86 -0.43
CA MET A 72 -17.73 -24.48 0.50
C MET A 72 -18.84 -25.29 -0.19
N ASN A 73 -19.28 -24.86 -1.37
CA ASN A 73 -20.28 -25.60 -2.15
C ASN A 73 -19.67 -26.87 -2.75
N ALA A 74 -18.46 -26.78 -3.29
CA ALA A 74 -17.75 -27.96 -3.80
C ALA A 74 -17.54 -29.05 -2.73
N LEU A 75 -17.32 -28.66 -1.47
CA LEU A 75 -17.21 -29.59 -0.33
C LEU A 75 -18.54 -30.25 0.08
N LYS A 76 -19.68 -29.69 -0.32
CA LYS A 76 -21.02 -30.22 0.00
C LYS A 76 -21.60 -31.13 -1.08
N ASP A 77 -21.07 -31.02 -2.30
CA ASP A 77 -21.46 -31.82 -3.45
C ASP A 77 -20.63 -33.13 -3.56
N GLU A 78 -19.78 -33.44 -2.56
CA GLU A 78 -19.19 -34.77 -2.27
C GLU A 78 -20.03 -35.55 -1.26
#